data_AF-A0A212PY31-F1
#
_entry.id   AF-A0A212PY31-F1
#
_cell.length_a   1.000
_cell.length_b   1.000
_cell.length_c   1.000
_cell.angle_alpha   90.00
_cell.angle_beta   90.00
_cell.angle_gamma   90.00
#
_symmetry.space_group_name_H-M   'P 1'
#
loop_
_entity.id
_entity.type
_entity.pdbx_description
1 polymer ?
#
loop_
_entity_poly.entity_id
_entity_poly.type
_entity_poly.pdbx_seq_one_letter_code
_entity_poly.pdbx_strand_id
1 'polypeptide(L)' 'MGAAVEDGSETIGDAEIDEIIAEAGGDPRQAIRSLLHDLAKLALDAETSVSHGFVRGRFPPLRARIGR' A
#
# COMPACT_ATOMS: atom_id res chain seq x y z
N MET A 1 14.22 8.79 14.55
CA MET A 1 14.69 8.52 13.18
C MET A 1 13.46 8.43 12.30
N GLY A 2 12.95 9.57 11.81
CA GLY A 2 11.79 9.58 10.92
C GLY A 2 12.26 9.17 9.52
N ALA A 3 11.60 8.19 8.90
CA ALA A 3 11.83 7.89 7.50
C ALA A 3 11.49 9.15 6.70
N ALA A 4 12.49 9.71 6.01
CA ALA A 4 12.26 10.74 5.03
C ALA A 4 11.40 10.11 3.94
N VAL A 5 10.12 10.45 3.91
CA VAL A 5 9.26 10.16 2.78
C VAL A 5 9.78 11.05 1.67
N GLU A 6 10.58 10.49 0.78
CA GLU A 6 10.98 11.19 -0.44
C GLU A 6 9.68 11.43 -1.23
N ASP A 7 9.25 12.69 -1.30
CA ASP A 7 8.11 13.09 -2.11
C ASP A 7 8.51 12.97 -3.58
N GLY A 8 8.35 11.76 -4.13
CA GLY A 8 8.53 11.46 -5.54
C GLY A 8 7.39 12.01 -6.40
N SER A 9 6.87 13.20 -6.06
CA SER A 9 5.81 13.85 -6.83
C SER A 9 6.40 14.40 -8.13
N GLU A 10 6.49 13.53 -9.14
CA GLU A 10 6.51 13.98 -10.52
C GLU A 10 5.24 14.84 -10.70
N THR A 11 5.42 16.13 -10.97
CA THR A 11 4.31 17.09 -10.98
C THR A 11 3.35 16.72 -12.10
N ILE A 12 2.21 16.11 -11.75
CA ILE A 12 1.12 15.82 -12.68
C ILE A 12 0.68 17.15 -13.31
N GLY A 13 0.76 17.23 -14.64
CA GLY A 13 0.41 18.44 -15.37
C GLY A 13 -1.10 18.59 -15.55
N ASP A 14 -1.58 19.83 -15.72
CA ASP A 14 -3.02 20.11 -15.91
C ASP A 14 -3.62 19.32 -17.10
N ALA A 15 -2.86 19.12 -18.17
CA ALA A 15 -3.31 18.34 -19.33
C ALA A 15 -3.60 16.86 -18.97
N GLU A 16 -2.79 16.29 -18.08
CA GLU A 16 -2.95 14.91 -17.64
C GLU A 16 -4.16 14.78 -16.70
N ILE A 17 -4.40 15.80 -15.87
CA ILE A 17 -5.61 15.91 -15.05
C ILE A 17 -6.85 15.97 -15.95
N ASP A 18 -6.83 16.80 -16.98
CA ASP A 18 -7.96 16.97 -17.91
C ASP A 18 -8.26 15.68 -18.68
N GLU A 19 -7.23 14.93 -19.09
CA GLU A 19 -7.39 13.62 -19.74
C GLU A 19 -8.08 12.60 -18.81
N ILE A 20 -7.65 12.53 -17.55
CA ILE A 20 -8.26 11.63 -16.55
C ILE A 20 -9.72 12.03 -16.27
N ILE A 21 -10.01 13.33 -16.20
CA ILE A 21 -11.38 13.83 -16.02
C ILE A 21 -12.23 13.48 -17.25
N ALA A 22 -11.69 13.62 -18.46
CA ALA A 22 -12.38 13.26 -19.70
C ALA A 22 -12.68 11.75 -19.76
N GLU A 23 -11.75 10.89 -19.35
CA GLU A 23 -11.95 9.44 -19.25
C GLU A 23 -13.07 9.08 -18.28
N ALA A 24 -13.20 9.81 -17.17
CA ALA A 24 -14.28 9.66 -16.20
C ALA A 24 -15.64 10.24 -16.65
N GLY A 25 -15.79 10.57 -17.94
CA GLY A 25 -17.02 11.15 -18.49
C GLY A 25 -17.20 12.62 -18.16
N GLY A 26 -16.12 13.33 -17.83
CA GLY A 26 -16.13 14.75 -17.50
C GLY A 26 -16.56 15.06 -16.07
N ASP A 27 -16.72 14.06 -15.19
CA ASP A 27 -17.00 14.29 -13.76
C ASP A 27 -15.71 14.14 -12.92
N PRO A 28 -15.14 15.26 -12.42
CA PRO A 28 -13.95 15.22 -11.57
C PRO A 28 -14.12 14.36 -10.32
N ARG A 29 -15.34 14.26 -9.78
CA ARG A 29 -15.59 13.42 -8.60
C ARG A 29 -15.51 11.93 -8.95
N GLN A 30 -15.90 11.55 -10.16
CA GLN A 30 -15.75 10.15 -10.60
C GLN A 30 -14.29 9.82 -10.89
N ALA A 31 -13.55 10.73 -11.52
CA ALA A 31 -12.10 10.58 -11.70
C ALA A 31 -11.39 10.34 -10.37
N ILE A 32 -11.63 11.19 -9.37
CA ILE A 32 -11.05 11.04 -8.03
C ILE A 32 -11.48 9.71 -7.38
N ARG A 33 -12.75 9.30 -7.50
CA ARG A 33 -13.20 8.00 -6.97
C ARG A 33 -12.48 6.82 -7.62
N SER A 34 -12.29 6.86 -8.94
CA SER A 34 -11.57 5.81 -9.67
C SER A 34 -10.13 5.71 -9.18
N LEU A 35 -9.42 6.84 -9.13
CA LEU A 35 -8.03 6.90 -8.66
C LEU A 35 -7.88 6.38 -7.22
N LEU A 36 -8.76 6.79 -6.30
CA LEU A 36 -8.72 6.31 -4.92
C LEU A 36 -8.99 4.81 -4.81
N HIS A 37 -9.88 4.28 -5.64
CA HIS A 37 -10.15 2.85 -5.68
C HIS A 37 -8.96 2.05 -6.23
N ASP A 38 -8.30 2.56 -7.26
CA ASP A 38 -7.13 1.91 -7.85
C ASP A 38 -5.92 1.93 -6.90
N LEU A 39 -5.71 3.05 -6.20
CA LEU A 39 -4.72 3.14 -5.12
C LEU A 39 -5.01 2.15 -3.99
N ALA A 40 -6.27 2.01 -3.58
CA ALA A 40 -6.65 1.04 -2.55
C ALA A 40 -6.37 -0.41 -2.97
N LYS A 41 -6.60 -0.74 -4.25
CA LYS A 41 -6.24 -2.05 -4.80
C LYS A 41 -4.74 -2.27 -4.80
N LEU A 42 -3.95 -1.29 -5.25
CA LEU A 42 -2.49 -1.40 -5.25
C LEU A 42 -1.93 -1.56 -3.84
N ALA A 43 -2.49 -0.85 -2.86
CA ALA A 43 -2.11 -1.01 -1.45
C ALA A 43 -2.44 -2.42 -0.93
N LEU A 44 -3.65 -2.93 -1.21
CA LEU A 44 -4.04 -4.29 -0.84
C LEU A 44 -3.16 -5.36 -1.51
N ASP A 45 -2.86 -5.18 -2.80
CA ASP A 45 -1.98 -6.08 -3.53
C ASP A 45 -0.54 -6.03 -2.98
N ALA A 46 -0.06 -4.86 -2.57
CA ALA A 46 1.23 -4.72 -1.91
C ALA A 46 1.25 -5.44 -0.54
N GLU A 47 0.19 -5.32 0.26
CA GLU A 47 0.06 -6.04 1.55
C GLU A 47 0.07 -7.56 1.36
N THR A 48 -0.61 -8.07 0.34
CA THR A 48 -0.66 -9.52 0.05
C THR A 48 0.61 -10.05 -0.60
N SER A 49 1.31 -9.21 -1.37
CA SER A 49 2.56 -9.55 -2.07
C SER A 49 3.79 -9.56 -1.15
N VAL A 50 3.69 -8.99 0.05
CA VAL A 50 4.73 -9.08 1.08
C VAL A 50 4.49 -10.31 1.94
N SER A 51 5.26 -11.37 1.72
CA SER A 51 5.35 -12.49 2.67
C SER A 51 5.95 -11.97 3.99
N HIS A 52 5.14 -11.86 5.05
CA HIS A 52 5.61 -11.51 6.40
C HIS A 52 6.50 -12.58 7.06
N GLY A 53 7.01 -13.55 6.29
CA GLY A 53 7.85 -14.63 6.78
C GLY A 53 7.02 -15.73 7.43
N PHE A 54 6.91 -16.88 6.76
CA PHE A 54 6.47 -18.10 7.42
C PHE A 54 7.60 -18.56 8.36
N VAL A 55 7.55 -18.20 9.64
CA VAL A 55 8.49 -18.68 10.65
C VAL A 55 8.22 -20.18 10.88
N ARG A 56 8.83 -21.04 10.07
CA ARG A 56 9.02 -22.49 10.36
C ARG A 56 10.19 -22.66 11.31
N GLY A 57 10.08 -22.04 12.48
CA GLY A 57 10.98 -22.27 13.61
C GLY A 57 10.27 -23.12 14.64
N ARG A 58 10.68 -24.38 14.80
CA ARG A 58 10.27 -25.22 15.92
C ARG A 58 10.68 -24.50 17.20
N PHE A 59 9.75 -23.82 17.88
CA PHE A 59 10.02 -23.23 19.18
C PHE A 59 10.63 -24.33 20.07
N PRO A 60 11.84 -24.13 20.61
CA PRO A 60 12.35 -25.05 21.61
C PRO A 60 11.36 -25.02 22.76
N PRO A 61 10.91 -26.17 23.30
CA PRO A 61 10.10 -26.14 24.50
C PRO A 61 10.90 -25.39 25.56
N LEU A 62 10.34 -24.29 26.05
CA LEU A 62 10.81 -23.61 27.25
C LEU A 62 10.81 -24.68 28.34
N ARG A 63 11.98 -25.30 28.58
CA ARG A 63 12.19 -26.18 29.72
C ARG A 63 12.13 -25.29 30.95
N ALA A 64 10.93 -25.16 31.50
CA ALA A 64 10.70 -24.63 32.82
C ALA A 64 11.49 -25.53 33.79
N ARG A 65 12.69 -25.08 34.15
CA ARG A 65 13.48 -25.66 35.22
C ARG A 65 12.83 -25.22 36.52
N ILE A 66 11.77 -25.93 36.92
CA ILE A 66 11.26 -25.91 38.28
C ILE A 66 11.85 -27.13 38.97
N GLY A 67 12.91 -26.88 39.72
CA GLY A 67 13.29 -27.74 40.82
C GLY A 67 12.53 -27.27 42.06
N ARG A 68 11.85 -28.17 42.75
CA ARG A 68 12.32 -28.76 44.00
C ARG A 68 11.37 -29.89 44.39
#